data_AF-W4RSP5-F1
#
_entry.id   AF-W4RSP5-F1
#
_cell.length_a   1.000
_cell.length_b   1.000
_cell.length_c   1.000
_cell.angle_alpha   90.00
_cell.angle_beta   90.00
_cell.angle_gamma   90.00
#
_symmetry.space_group_name_H-M   'P 1'
#
loop_
_entity.id
_entity.type
_entity.pdbx_description
1 polymer ?
#
loop_
_entity_poly.entity_id
_entity_poly.type
_entity_poly.pdbx_seq_one_letter_code
_entity_poly.pdbx_strand_id
1 'polypeptide(L)'
;MYIKDPNDDPAKNLVTDILAELLKDESNGIEAAITGAEANAKGADGTAFRMLEAARGFYFSEAIDGHYIEEVTEQDARTKKYTFACHGYSPEKEGYHTVFFAAGKGIRPGISIKSMHLVDEGPTFARLLGLDLGDTDGSILDGILDI
;
A
#
# COMPACT_ATOMS: atom_id res chain seq x y z
N MET A 1 10.46 7.57 -2.15
CA MET A 1 11.46 8.53 -2.62
C MET A 1 12.82 8.18 -2.04
N TYR A 2 13.82 8.10 -2.90
CA TYR A 2 15.19 7.78 -2.52
C TYR A 2 16.09 8.96 -2.91
N ILE A 3 17.05 9.28 -2.05
CA ILE A 3 18.10 10.26 -2.35
C ILE A 3 19.31 9.48 -2.85
N LYS A 4 19.89 9.90 -3.97
CA LYS A 4 21.01 9.20 -4.63
C LYS A 4 22.20 9.00 -3.69
N ASP A 5 22.55 10.05 -2.94
CA ASP A 5 23.51 9.97 -1.85
C ASP A 5 22.76 10.10 -0.50
N PRO A 6 22.67 9.02 0.29
CA PRO A 6 22.05 9.04 1.60
C PRO A 6 22.66 10.05 2.59
N ASN A 7 23.80 10.66 2.30
CA ASN A 7 24.43 11.69 3.14
C ASN A 7 24.31 13.11 2.57
N ASP A 8 23.56 13.30 1.48
CA ASP A 8 23.30 14.63 0.91
C ASP A 8 22.22 15.37 1.72
N ASP A 9 22.62 15.89 2.88
CA ASP A 9 21.76 16.66 3.77
C ASP A 9 21.20 17.93 3.11
N PRO A 10 21.95 18.69 2.27
CA PRO A 10 21.38 19.77 1.47
C PRO A 10 20.19 19.33 0.61
N ALA A 11 20.29 18.22 -0.12
CA ALA A 11 19.20 17.71 -0.94
C ALA A 11 18.01 17.27 -0.09
N LYS A 12 18.25 16.56 1.02
CA LYS A 12 17.17 16.14 1.94
C LYS A 12 16.43 17.32 2.54
N ASN A 13 17.14 18.38 2.94
CA ASN A 13 16.54 19.58 3.50
C ASN A 13 15.69 20.29 2.44
N LEU A 14 16.23 20.48 1.22
CA LEU A 14 15.48 21.07 0.12
C LEU A 14 14.20 20.30 -0.21
N VAL A 15 14.28 18.97 -0.34
CA VAL A 15 13.10 18.13 -0.59
C VAL A 15 12.10 18.21 0.57
N THR A 16 12.59 18.25 1.82
CA THR A 16 11.72 18.39 2.99
C THR A 16 10.96 19.71 2.96
N ASP A 17 11.63 20.81 2.64
CA ASP A 17 11.00 22.13 2.53
C ASP A 17 9.96 22.16 1.40
N ILE A 18 10.28 21.58 0.24
CA ILE A 18 9.33 21.46 -0.88
C ILE A 18 8.08 20.68 -0.44
N LEU A 19 8.25 19.51 0.17
CA LEU A 19 7.12 18.70 0.63
C LEU A 19 6.30 19.43 1.69
N ALA A 20 6.95 20.15 2.61
CA ALA A 20 6.27 20.93 3.63
C ALA A 20 5.42 22.06 3.01
N GLU A 21 5.86 22.68 1.92
CA GLU A 21 5.04 23.65 1.18
C GLU A 21 3.89 22.97 0.42
N LEU A 22 4.15 21.85 -0.28
CA LEU A 22 3.12 21.14 -1.04
C LEU A 22 1.99 20.60 -0.16
N LEU A 23 2.33 20.09 1.04
CA LEU A 23 1.37 19.56 2.00
C LEU A 23 0.42 20.62 2.60
N LYS A 24 0.69 21.92 2.40
CA LYS A 24 -0.22 22.98 2.86
C LYS A 24 -1.48 23.13 2.01
N ASP A 25 -1.46 22.61 0.78
CA ASP A 25 -2.56 22.73 -0.17
C ASP A 25 -2.94 21.35 -0.70
N GLU A 26 -4.12 20.88 -0.29
CA GLU A 26 -4.67 19.57 -0.66
C GLU A 26 -4.87 19.41 -2.17
N SER A 27 -4.95 20.51 -2.94
CA SER A 27 -5.04 20.45 -4.40
C SER A 27 -3.78 19.88 -5.08
N ASN A 28 -2.66 19.79 -4.35
CA ASN A 28 -1.46 19.07 -4.78
C ASN A 28 -1.64 17.54 -4.77
N GLY A 29 -2.72 17.03 -4.18
CA GLY A 29 -3.02 15.59 -4.19
C GLY A 29 -2.11 14.74 -3.30
N ILE A 30 -1.32 15.35 -2.41
CA ILE A 30 -0.46 14.66 -1.44
C ILE A 30 -1.13 14.73 -0.07
N GLU A 31 -1.47 13.58 0.51
CA GLU A 31 -2.08 13.48 1.83
C GLU A 31 -1.01 13.46 2.93
N ALA A 32 0.09 12.73 2.71
CA ALA A 32 1.16 12.62 3.69
C ALA A 32 2.52 12.36 3.02
N ALA A 33 3.58 12.77 3.71
CA ALA A 33 4.94 12.35 3.43
C ALA A 33 5.52 11.70 4.69
N ILE A 34 5.57 10.36 4.72
CA ILE A 34 6.06 9.59 5.86
C ILE A 34 7.54 9.27 5.72
N THR A 35 8.22 9.07 6.84
CA THR A 35 9.62 8.66 6.92
C THR A 35 9.81 7.21 6.49
N GLY A 36 11.05 6.81 6.16
CA GLY A 36 11.39 5.41 5.94
C GLY A 36 11.06 4.52 7.13
N ALA A 37 11.28 4.99 8.37
CA ALA A 37 10.95 4.22 9.57
C ALA A 37 9.43 3.96 9.69
N GLU A 38 8.60 4.96 9.42
CA GLU A 38 7.13 4.81 9.40
C GLU A 38 6.66 3.90 8.26
N ALA A 39 7.29 3.98 7.09
CA ALA A 39 7.03 3.09 5.97
C ALA A 39 7.40 1.63 6.31
N ASN A 40 8.55 1.42 6.94
CA ASN A 40 9.02 0.10 7.41
C ASN A 40 8.05 -0.54 8.40
N ALA A 41 7.54 0.26 9.34
CA ALA A 41 6.54 -0.22 10.30
C ALA A 41 5.24 -0.70 9.63
N LYS A 42 5.00 -0.32 8.37
CA LYS A 42 3.87 -0.75 7.53
C LYS A 42 4.26 -1.83 6.50
N GLY A 43 5.48 -2.37 6.56
CA GLY A 43 5.97 -3.41 5.64
C GLY A 43 6.57 -2.89 4.33
N ALA A 44 6.79 -1.59 4.20
CA ALA A 44 7.50 -1.00 3.05
C ALA A 44 9.01 -0.87 3.30
N ASP A 45 9.76 -0.40 2.31
CA ASP A 45 11.22 -0.23 2.43
C ASP A 45 11.59 0.86 3.43
N GLY A 46 12.27 0.47 4.52
CA GLY A 46 12.76 1.36 5.55
C GLY A 46 13.91 2.28 5.18
N THR A 47 14.57 2.02 4.04
CA THR A 47 15.70 2.82 3.55
C THR A 47 15.26 4.03 2.72
N ALA A 48 13.98 4.10 2.35
CA ALA A 48 13.42 5.26 1.66
C ALA A 48 13.59 6.52 2.52
N PHE A 49 13.99 7.63 1.89
CA PHE A 49 14.06 8.92 2.58
C PHE A 49 12.68 9.38 3.02
N ARG A 50 11.70 9.27 2.11
CA ARG A 50 10.28 9.53 2.35
C ARG A 50 9.42 8.63 1.46
N MET A 51 8.24 8.28 1.93
CA MET A 51 7.18 7.69 1.11
C MET A 51 6.00 8.66 1.07
N LEU A 52 5.40 8.83 -0.10
CA LEU A 52 4.27 9.74 -0.30
C LEU A 52 2.98 8.95 -0.34
N GLU A 53 1.97 9.45 0.38
CA GLU A 53 0.60 8.96 0.31
C GLU A 53 -0.22 9.94 -0.52
N ALA A 54 -0.90 9.45 -1.55
CA ALA A 54 -1.78 10.27 -2.35
C ALA A 54 -3.09 10.54 -1.59
N ALA A 55 -3.63 11.75 -1.77
CA ALA A 55 -4.99 12.08 -1.36
C ALA A 55 -6.00 11.29 -2.21
N ARG A 56 -7.18 11.03 -1.66
CA ARG A 56 -8.24 10.33 -2.41
C ARG A 56 -8.59 11.09 -3.70
N GLY A 57 -8.63 10.36 -4.80
CA GLY A 57 -8.89 10.91 -6.13
C GLY A 57 -7.62 11.26 -6.91
N PHE A 58 -6.44 11.13 -6.29
CA PHE A 58 -5.15 11.35 -6.92
C PHE A 58 -4.31 10.06 -6.93
N TYR A 59 -3.43 9.95 -7.90
CA TYR A 59 -2.34 8.97 -7.89
C TYR A 59 -1.14 9.56 -8.63
N PHE A 60 0.05 9.04 -8.33
CA PHE A 60 1.28 9.53 -8.93
C PHE A 60 1.50 8.88 -10.30
N SER A 61 1.81 9.70 -11.30
CA SER A 61 2.26 9.26 -12.62
C SER A 61 3.79 9.09 -12.63
N GLU A 62 4.29 8.21 -13.49
CA GLU A 62 5.72 8.06 -13.76
C GLU A 62 6.27 9.08 -14.77
N ALA A 63 5.39 9.86 -15.40
CA ALA A 63 5.77 10.90 -16.36
C ALA A 63 6.60 11.99 -15.68
N ILE A 64 7.69 12.40 -16.33
CA ILE A 64 8.61 13.46 -15.86
C ILE A 64 8.40 14.79 -16.59
N ASP A 65 7.55 14.79 -17.60
CA ASP A 65 7.09 15.93 -18.39
C ASP A 65 5.56 15.94 -18.42
N GLY A 66 4.98 17.02 -18.93
CA GLY A 66 3.52 17.22 -18.94
C GLY A 66 3.04 18.25 -17.94
N HIS A 67 1.76 18.18 -17.58
CA HIS A 67 1.16 19.09 -16.62
C HIS A 67 1.43 18.59 -15.19
N TYR A 68 1.56 19.54 -14.25
CA TYR A 68 1.79 19.19 -12.85
C TYR A 68 0.64 18.35 -12.25
N ILE A 69 -0.60 18.71 -12.58
CA ILE A 69 -1.80 17.90 -12.31
C ILE A 69 -2.48 17.62 -13.64
N GLU A 70 -2.72 16.34 -13.92
CA GLU A 70 -3.45 15.87 -15.10
C GLU A 70 -4.78 15.27 -14.65
N GLU A 71 -5.89 15.77 -15.18
CA GLU A 71 -7.20 15.15 -14.99
C GLU A 71 -7.32 13.93 -15.91
N VAL A 72 -7.65 12.77 -15.33
CA VAL A 72 -7.85 11.55 -16.11
C VAL A 72 -9.17 11.66 -16.88
N THR A 73 -9.10 11.61 -18.21
CA THR A 73 -10.30 11.63 -19.06
C THR A 73 -10.77 10.22 -19.41
N GLU A 74 -12.00 10.11 -19.93
CA GLU A 74 -12.50 8.82 -20.45
C GLU A 74 -11.62 8.27 -21.58
N GLN A 75 -11.03 9.15 -22.39
CA GLN A 75 -10.17 8.74 -23.49
C GLN A 75 -8.85 8.14 -22.97
N ASP A 76 -8.29 8.70 -21.90
CA ASP A 76 -7.11 8.14 -21.26
C ASP A 76 -7.39 6.76 -20.67
N ALA A 77 -8.55 6.61 -20.02
CA ALA A 77 -9.02 5.32 -19.50
C ALA A 77 -9.22 4.28 -20.61
N ARG A 78 -9.79 4.67 -21.76
CA ARG A 78 -10.00 3.78 -22.92
C ARG A 78 -8.69 3.33 -23.55
N THR A 79 -7.69 4.22 -23.59
CA THR A 79 -6.36 3.91 -24.14
C THR A 79 -5.46 3.18 -23.14
N LYS A 80 -5.94 2.97 -21.90
CA LYS A 80 -5.21 2.35 -20.78
C LYS A 80 -3.91 3.07 -20.42
N LYS A 81 -3.76 4.33 -20.84
CA LYS A 81 -2.62 5.16 -20.45
C LYS A 81 -2.75 5.54 -18.98
N TYR A 82 -3.96 5.91 -18.56
CA TYR A 82 -4.31 6.30 -17.20
C TYR A 82 -5.61 5.63 -16.80
N THR A 83 -5.92 5.55 -15.51
CA THR A 83 -7.10 4.83 -15.00
C THR A 83 -7.88 5.66 -14.01
N PHE A 84 -9.21 5.62 -14.10
CA PHE A 84 -10.09 6.19 -13.07
C PHE A 84 -9.98 5.46 -11.72
N ALA A 85 -9.70 4.16 -11.76
CA ALA A 85 -9.51 3.34 -10.58
C ALA A 85 -8.05 2.89 -10.51
N CYS A 86 -7.34 3.43 -9.53
CA CYS A 86 -5.97 3.05 -9.19
C CYS A 86 -5.94 2.33 -7.82
N HIS A 87 -4.83 1.66 -7.56
CA HIS A 87 -4.57 1.03 -6.27
C HIS A 87 -3.24 1.52 -5.68
N GLY A 88 -2.93 1.12 -4.46
CA GLY A 88 -1.65 1.43 -3.80
C GLY A 88 -1.73 2.51 -2.73
N TYR A 89 -2.94 2.92 -2.34
CA TYR A 89 -3.16 3.73 -1.15
C TYR A 89 -2.82 2.95 0.13
N SER A 90 -2.61 3.69 1.22
CA SER A 90 -2.49 3.11 2.56
C SER A 90 -3.67 2.18 2.90
N PRO A 91 -3.41 0.98 3.45
CA PRO A 91 -4.45 0.04 3.89
C PRO A 91 -5.27 0.56 5.09
N GLU A 92 -4.84 1.66 5.72
CA GLU A 92 -5.55 2.32 6.82
C GLU A 92 -6.65 3.26 6.35
N LYS A 93 -6.74 3.54 5.04
CA LYS A 93 -7.81 4.38 4.51
C LYS A 93 -9.18 3.72 4.69
N GLU A 94 -10.16 4.52 5.10
CA GLU A 94 -11.53 4.04 5.38
C GLU A 94 -12.14 3.29 4.18
N GLY A 95 -12.62 2.07 4.40
CA GLY A 95 -13.23 1.27 3.32
C GLY A 95 -12.25 0.83 2.23
N TYR A 96 -10.94 0.96 2.44
CA TYR A 96 -9.92 0.46 1.51
C TYR A 96 -9.45 -0.93 1.94
N HIS A 97 -10.37 -1.89 1.87
CA HIS A 97 -10.14 -3.27 2.26
C HIS A 97 -10.43 -4.21 1.09
N THR A 98 -9.78 -5.38 1.12
CA THR A 98 -10.11 -6.49 0.23
C THR A 98 -10.96 -7.53 0.96
N VAL A 99 -11.43 -8.54 0.24
CA VAL A 99 -12.28 -9.60 0.77
C VAL A 99 -11.56 -10.93 0.76
N PHE A 100 -11.84 -11.76 1.77
CA PHE A 100 -11.37 -13.13 1.87
C PHE A 100 -12.56 -14.08 2.05
N PHE A 101 -12.59 -15.16 1.27
CA PHE A 101 -13.57 -16.23 1.39
C PHE A 101 -12.88 -17.57 1.20
N ALA A 102 -13.17 -18.53 2.08
CA ALA A 102 -12.67 -19.90 1.99
C ALA A 102 -13.81 -20.89 2.23
N ALA A 103 -13.84 -21.95 1.43
CA ALA A 103 -14.78 -23.06 1.58
C ALA A 103 -14.16 -24.33 1.00
N GLY A 104 -14.41 -25.47 1.64
CA GLY A 104 -13.92 -26.76 1.17
C GLY A 104 -13.52 -27.69 2.31
N LYS A 105 -12.85 -28.79 1.95
CA LYS A 105 -12.34 -29.76 2.93
C LYS A 105 -11.35 -29.08 3.87
N GLY A 106 -11.55 -29.26 5.16
CA GLY A 106 -10.69 -28.68 6.19
C GLY A 106 -10.94 -27.20 6.47
N ILE A 107 -12.01 -26.60 5.92
CA ILE A 107 -12.47 -25.25 6.25
C ILE A 107 -13.83 -25.34 6.98
N ARG A 108 -13.93 -24.71 8.15
CA ARG A 108 -15.16 -24.64 8.94
C ARG A 108 -16.19 -23.74 8.24
N PRO A 109 -17.42 -24.24 7.99
CA PRO A 109 -18.48 -23.39 7.44
C PRO A 109 -19.01 -22.40 8.48
N GLY A 110 -19.51 -21.26 8.02
CA GLY A 110 -20.21 -20.28 8.87
C GLY A 110 -19.32 -19.46 9.81
N ILE A 111 -17.99 -19.57 9.70
CA ILE A 111 -17.07 -18.73 10.46
C ILE A 111 -16.93 -17.36 9.77
N SER A 112 -17.06 -16.30 10.57
CA SER A 112 -16.80 -14.93 10.15
C SER A 112 -15.51 -14.43 10.81
N ILE A 113 -14.58 -13.98 9.98
CA ILE A 113 -13.35 -13.32 10.42
C ILE A 113 -13.63 -11.81 10.45
N LYS A 114 -13.38 -11.16 11.59
CA LYS A 114 -13.59 -9.70 11.73
C LYS A 114 -12.51 -8.89 11.00
N SER A 115 -11.27 -9.35 11.05
CA SER A 115 -10.11 -8.71 10.43
C SER A 115 -8.98 -9.74 10.29
N MET A 116 -8.17 -9.60 9.24
CA MET A 116 -6.96 -10.39 8.98
C MET A 116 -6.03 -9.58 8.06
N HIS A 117 -4.78 -10.02 7.95
CA HIS A 117 -3.83 -9.53 6.96
C HIS A 117 -3.72 -10.50 5.78
N LEU A 118 -3.41 -9.99 4.59
CA LEU A 118 -3.17 -10.84 3.42
C LEU A 118 -2.02 -11.84 3.63
N VAL A 119 -1.01 -11.45 4.40
CA VAL A 119 0.13 -12.32 4.72
C VAL A 119 -0.26 -13.52 5.59
N ASP A 120 -1.43 -13.51 6.22
CA ASP A 120 -1.95 -14.64 7.01
C ASP A 120 -2.37 -15.82 6.11
N GLU A 121 -2.66 -15.57 4.83
CA GLU A 121 -3.14 -16.60 3.90
C GLU A 121 -2.10 -17.71 3.69
N GLY A 122 -0.83 -17.34 3.51
CA GLY A 122 0.28 -18.27 3.30
C GLY A 122 0.41 -19.34 4.39
N PRO A 123 0.69 -18.97 5.66
CA PRO A 123 0.83 -19.93 6.74
C PRO A 123 -0.48 -20.69 7.04
N THR A 124 -1.64 -20.05 6.86
CA THR A 124 -2.95 -20.71 7.02
C THR A 124 -3.15 -21.84 6.02
N PHE A 125 -2.86 -21.60 4.74
CA PHE A 125 -3.00 -22.62 3.69
C PHE A 125 -1.94 -23.71 3.79
N ALA A 126 -0.71 -23.36 4.17
CA ALA A 126 0.32 -24.35 4.45
C ALA A 126 -0.13 -25.32 5.55
N ARG A 127 -0.66 -24.79 6.66
CA ARG A 127 -1.19 -25.59 7.77
C ARG A 127 -2.33 -26.50 7.34
N LEU A 128 -3.26 -26.01 6.52
CA LEU A 128 -4.36 -26.79 5.93
C LEU A 128 -3.84 -27.97 5.09
N LEU A 129 -2.72 -27.78 4.39
CA LEU A 129 -2.08 -28.79 3.55
C LEU A 129 -1.13 -29.73 4.32
N GLY A 130 -0.97 -29.53 5.64
CA GLY A 130 -0.01 -30.29 6.46
C GLY A 130 1.45 -29.89 6.21
N LEU A 131 1.69 -28.68 5.72
CA LEU A 131 2.99 -28.07 5.50
C LEU A 131 3.29 -27.03 6.58
N ASP A 132 4.58 -26.69 6.71
CA ASP A 132 5.07 -25.63 7.60
C ASP A 132 5.97 -24.68 6.79
N LEU A 133 5.67 -23.37 6.84
CA LEU A 133 6.46 -22.34 6.18
C LEU A 133 7.59 -21.80 7.07
N GLY A 134 7.64 -22.20 8.34
CA GLY A 134 8.55 -21.67 9.32
C GLY A 134 8.15 -20.26 9.78
N ASP A 135 9.12 -19.36 9.81
CA ASP A 135 8.91 -17.98 10.24
C ASP A 135 8.27 -17.15 9.11
N THR A 136 7.10 -16.57 9.37
CA THR A 136 6.33 -15.79 8.40
C THR A 136 5.83 -14.50 9.02
N ASP A 137 5.68 -13.44 8.23
CA ASP A 137 5.09 -12.17 8.70
C ASP A 137 3.62 -12.32 9.12
N GLY A 138 2.90 -13.27 8.52
CA GLY A 138 1.51 -13.58 8.83
C GLY A 138 1.34 -14.62 9.93
N SER A 139 0.11 -14.72 10.43
CA SER A 139 -0.30 -15.71 11.45
C SER A 139 -1.28 -16.73 10.88
N ILE A 140 -1.27 -17.95 11.41
CA ILE A 140 -2.23 -18.99 11.04
C ILE A 140 -3.62 -18.61 11.57
N LEU A 141 -4.63 -18.63 10.69
CA LEU A 141 -6.03 -18.45 11.06
C LEU A 141 -6.65 -19.77 11.54
N ASP A 142 -6.19 -20.31 12.67
CA ASP A 142 -6.66 -21.61 13.20
C ASP A 142 -8.19 -21.67 13.42
N GLY A 143 -8.83 -20.51 13.61
CA GLY A 143 -10.27 -20.38 13.78
C GLY A 143 -11.09 -20.87 12.59
N ILE A 144 -10.52 -20.88 11.38
CA ILE A 144 -11.24 -21.32 10.17
C ILE A 144 -10.93 -22.76 9.74
N LEU A 145 -9.96 -23.43 10.35
CA LEU A 145 -9.49 -24.75 9.91
C LEU A 145 -10.19 -25.91 10.66
N ASP A 146 -10.58 -26.95 9.95
CA ASP A 146 -11.19 -28.19 10.46
C ASP A 146 -10.32 -29.40 10.10
N ILE A 147 -9.16 -29.50 10.72
CA ILE A 147 -8.08 -30.46 10.40
C ILE A 147 -7.58 -31.21 11.62
#